data_AF-C5TDA9-F1
#
_entry.id   AF-C5TDA9-F1
#
_cell.length_a   1.000
_cell.length_b   1.000
_cell.length_c   1.000
_cell.angle_alpha   90.00
_cell.angle_beta   90.00
_cell.angle_gamma   90.00
#
_symmetry.space_group_name_H-M   'P 1'
#
loop_
_entity.id
_entity.type
_entity.pdbx_description
1 polymer ?
#
loop_
_entity_poly.entity_id
_entity_poly.type
_entity_poly.pdbx_seq_one_letter_code
_entity_poly.pdbx_strand_id
1 'polypeptide(L)'
;PAGREAQAAFGVAGVYVERLMVNARHIEVQVLGDGADVIALGERECTLQRRFQKLVEIAPSPSLPEALRQRIIQDALTMAREVRYEGLGTFEFLVDLASSDLPYVFIECNPRLQVEHTITEEVTGVDLVQAQIALAAGRHLQGLGLDPAQPPRAQGHAIQWRINAETLD
;
A
#
# COMPACT_ATOMS: atom_id res chain seq x y z
N PRO A 1 6.35 29.24 -0.72
CA PRO A 1 4.99 28.68 -0.97
C PRO A 1 4.86 27.28 -0.37
N ALA A 2 5.55 26.27 -0.92
CA ALA A 2 5.51 24.88 -0.44
C ALA A 2 5.86 24.72 1.05
N GLY A 3 6.97 25.31 1.53
CA GLY A 3 7.36 25.23 2.94
C GLY A 3 6.41 25.94 3.91
N ARG A 4 5.65 26.96 3.46
CA ARG A 4 4.64 27.64 4.30
C ARG A 4 3.34 26.83 4.37
N GLU A 5 2.96 26.18 3.28
CA GLU A 5 1.82 25.25 3.25
C GLU A 5 2.10 23.99 4.07
N ALA A 6 3.29 23.40 3.94
CA ALA A 6 3.72 22.25 4.74
C ALA A 6 3.77 22.57 6.24
N GLN A 7 4.32 23.73 6.62
CA GLN A 7 4.32 24.17 8.02
C GLN A 7 2.90 24.40 8.56
N ALA A 8 2.00 24.96 7.74
CA ALA A 8 0.62 25.24 8.15
C ALA A 8 -0.24 23.96 8.26
N ALA A 9 -0.02 22.97 7.38
CA ALA A 9 -0.82 21.75 7.34
C ALA A 9 -0.27 20.62 8.24
N PHE A 10 1.05 20.53 8.40
CA PHE A 10 1.72 19.39 9.06
C PHE A 10 2.70 19.79 10.18
N GLY A 11 2.92 21.09 10.42
CA GLY A 11 3.81 21.57 11.48
C GLY A 11 5.31 21.42 11.18
N VAL A 12 5.68 20.97 9.98
CA VAL A 12 7.06 20.70 9.56
C VAL A 12 7.31 21.36 8.19
N ALA A 13 8.35 22.20 8.10
CA ALA A 13 8.70 22.97 6.89
C ALA A 13 9.62 22.22 5.91
N GLY A 14 9.95 20.96 6.19
CA GLY A 14 10.82 20.14 5.33
C GLY A 14 10.19 19.94 3.95
N VAL A 15 10.94 20.28 2.90
CA VAL A 15 10.56 20.02 1.51
C VAL A 15 11.72 19.31 0.84
N TYR A 16 11.42 18.25 0.10
CA TYR A 16 12.38 17.54 -0.75
C TYR A 16 11.86 17.51 -2.19
N VAL A 17 12.75 17.32 -3.16
CA VAL A 17 12.42 17.31 -4.59
C VAL A 17 12.64 15.91 -5.13
N GLU A 18 11.61 15.35 -5.76
CA GLU A 18 11.67 14.05 -6.42
C GLU A 18 11.64 14.20 -7.94
N ARG A 19 12.12 13.16 -8.63
CA ARG A 19 11.99 13.07 -10.08
C ARG A 19 10.51 12.90 -10.43
N LEU A 20 9.99 13.78 -11.28
CA LEU A 20 8.61 13.70 -11.75
C LEU A 20 8.42 12.48 -12.68
N MET A 21 7.48 11.61 -12.34
CA MET A 21 7.01 10.50 -13.19
C MET A 21 5.62 10.84 -13.73
N VAL A 22 5.55 11.31 -14.98
CA VAL A 22 4.34 11.93 -15.55
C VAL A 22 3.18 10.94 -15.72
N ASN A 23 3.46 9.70 -16.11
CA ASN A 23 2.46 8.66 -16.37
C ASN A 23 2.50 7.55 -15.30
N ALA A 24 2.86 7.91 -14.06
CA ALA A 24 2.99 6.94 -12.99
C ALA A 24 1.65 6.30 -12.63
N ARG A 25 1.68 4.98 -12.49
CA ARG A 25 0.66 4.23 -11.74
C ARG A 25 1.00 4.29 -10.26
N HIS A 26 -0.03 4.39 -9.43
CA HIS A 26 0.13 4.33 -7.99
C HIS A 26 -0.15 2.89 -7.54
N ILE A 27 0.90 2.18 -7.13
CA ILE A 27 0.83 0.80 -6.66
C ILE A 27 1.22 0.77 -5.19
N GLU A 28 0.47 0.03 -4.38
CA GLU A 28 0.72 -0.03 -2.95
C GLU A 28 0.61 -1.45 -2.43
N VAL A 29 1.48 -1.84 -1.50
CA VAL A 29 1.57 -3.20 -0.96
C VAL A 29 1.06 -3.23 0.47
N GLN A 30 0.07 -4.09 0.74
CA GLN A 30 -0.42 -4.31 2.10
C GLN A 30 0.58 -5.18 2.86
N VAL A 31 1.12 -4.68 3.97
CA VAL A 31 2.07 -5.40 4.82
C VAL A 31 1.52 -5.52 6.25
N LEU A 32 1.74 -6.69 6.86
CA LEU A 32 1.57 -6.92 8.29
C LEU A 32 2.90 -7.40 8.87
N GLY A 33 3.19 -7.02 10.11
CA GLY A 33 4.35 -7.52 10.84
C GLY A 33 4.07 -7.68 12.32
N ASP A 34 4.79 -8.59 12.97
CA ASP A 34 4.70 -8.82 14.42
C ASP A 34 6.03 -8.47 15.15
N GLY A 35 6.87 -7.66 14.50
CA GLY A 35 8.20 -7.26 15.00
C GLY A 35 9.30 -8.31 14.79
N ALA A 36 8.94 -9.56 14.45
CA ALA A 36 9.88 -10.63 14.12
C ALA A 36 9.78 -11.03 12.65
N ASP A 37 8.55 -11.26 12.18
CA ASP A 37 8.23 -11.65 10.82
C ASP A 37 7.33 -10.61 10.14
N VAL A 38 7.34 -10.62 8.81
CA VAL A 38 6.46 -9.77 7.99
C VAL A 38 5.86 -10.57 6.84
N ILE A 39 4.63 -10.21 6.46
CA ILE A 39 3.87 -10.81 5.38
C ILE A 39 3.22 -9.72 4.51
N ALA A 40 3.16 -9.96 3.21
CA ALA A 40 2.44 -9.10 2.28
C ALA A 40 1.13 -9.77 1.86
N LEU A 41 0.05 -9.00 1.81
CA LEU A 41 -1.28 -9.45 1.38
C LEU A 41 -1.61 -8.88 0.01
N GLY A 42 -0.68 -9.05 -0.93
CA GLY A 42 -0.77 -8.54 -2.29
C GLY A 42 -0.68 -7.01 -2.37
N GLU A 43 -1.02 -6.48 -3.55
CA GLU A 43 -0.95 -5.07 -3.87
C GLU A 43 -2.29 -4.53 -4.40
N ARG A 44 -2.45 -3.20 -4.32
CA ARG A 44 -3.58 -2.45 -4.86
C ARG A 44 -3.10 -1.44 -5.89
N GLU A 45 -3.92 -1.19 -6.90
CA GLU A 45 -3.73 -0.10 -7.85
C GLU A 45 -4.68 1.06 -7.54
N CYS A 46 -4.09 2.22 -7.24
CA CYS A 46 -4.79 3.42 -6.81
C CYS A 46 -4.50 4.61 -7.76
N THR A 47 -4.21 4.29 -9.03
CA THR A 47 -3.80 5.26 -10.07
C THR A 47 -4.88 6.31 -10.37
N LEU A 48 -6.16 5.95 -10.25
CA LEU A 48 -7.26 6.86 -10.54
C LEU A 48 -7.46 7.83 -9.38
N GLN A 49 -6.87 9.02 -9.52
CA GLN A 49 -6.91 10.07 -8.50
C GLN A 49 -7.38 11.41 -9.08
N ARG A 50 -8.06 12.22 -8.26
CA ARG A 50 -8.41 13.60 -8.57
C ARG A 50 -7.91 14.50 -7.45
N ARG A 51 -7.11 15.52 -7.78
CA ARG A 51 -6.56 16.49 -6.81
C ARG A 51 -5.94 15.79 -5.56
N PHE A 52 -5.10 14.78 -5.79
CA PHE A 52 -4.44 13.98 -4.74
C PHE A 52 -5.38 13.11 -3.89
N GLN A 53 -6.60 12.87 -4.33
CA GLN A 53 -7.53 11.94 -3.70
C GLN A 53 -7.73 10.72 -4.58
N LYS A 54 -7.50 9.52 -4.04
CA LYS A 54 -7.85 8.24 -4.68
C LYS A 54 -9.36 8.25 -4.99
N LEU A 55 -9.79 7.72 -6.13
CA LEU A 55 -11.20 7.64 -6.54
C LEU A 55 -11.67 6.19 -6.71
N VAL A 56 -10.81 5.38 -7.32
CA VAL A 56 -11.05 3.97 -7.60
C VAL A 56 -9.78 3.21 -7.25
N GLU A 57 -9.96 2.14 -6.48
CA GLU A 57 -8.90 1.26 -6.03
C GLU A 57 -9.21 -0.17 -6.46
N ILE A 58 -8.21 -0.91 -6.96
CA ILE A 58 -8.39 -2.27 -7.50
C ILE A 58 -7.35 -3.22 -6.89
N ALA A 59 -7.80 -4.41 -6.45
CA ALA A 59 -6.94 -5.47 -5.93
C ALA A 59 -7.27 -6.81 -6.62
N PRO A 60 -6.27 -7.58 -7.08
CA PRO A 60 -4.93 -7.12 -7.42
C PRO A 60 -4.93 -6.08 -8.57
N SER A 61 -3.80 -5.38 -8.78
CA SER A 61 -3.61 -4.53 -9.95
C SER A 61 -3.81 -5.33 -11.25
N PRO A 62 -4.71 -4.89 -12.15
CA PRO A 62 -4.91 -5.55 -13.45
C PRO A 62 -3.83 -5.22 -14.47
N SER A 63 -3.01 -4.18 -14.22
CA SER A 63 -2.06 -3.64 -15.18
C SER A 63 -0.61 -4.01 -14.89
N LEU A 64 -0.32 -4.52 -13.68
CA LEU A 64 1.03 -4.80 -13.22
C LEU A 64 1.50 -6.19 -13.68
N PRO A 65 2.58 -6.28 -14.51
CA PRO A 65 3.15 -7.56 -14.90
C PRO A 65 3.65 -8.35 -13.69
N GLU A 66 3.46 -9.66 -13.69
CA GLU A 66 3.76 -10.52 -12.54
C GLU A 66 5.20 -10.40 -12.03
N ALA A 67 6.18 -10.36 -12.94
CA ALA A 67 7.59 -10.21 -12.56
C ALA A 67 7.87 -8.85 -11.86
N LEU A 68 7.14 -7.80 -12.22
CA LEU A 68 7.28 -6.48 -11.58
C LEU A 68 6.55 -6.44 -10.24
N ARG A 69 5.34 -7.03 -10.16
CA ARG A 69 4.59 -7.24 -8.91
C ARG A 69 5.44 -7.91 -7.84
N GLN A 70 6.07 -9.04 -8.18
CA GLN A 70 6.91 -9.78 -7.23
C GLN A 70 8.10 -8.96 -6.73
N ARG A 71 8.72 -8.14 -7.60
CA ARG A 71 9.81 -7.23 -7.18
C ARG A 71 9.32 -6.17 -6.20
N ILE A 72 8.21 -5.49 -6.53
CA ILE A 72 7.64 -4.44 -5.67
C ILE A 72 7.24 -5.02 -4.29
N ILE A 73 6.58 -6.17 -4.26
CA ILE A 73 6.23 -6.87 -3.02
C ILE A 73 7.49 -7.23 -2.22
N GLN A 74 8.51 -7.77 -2.89
CA GLN A 74 9.76 -8.14 -2.22
C GLN A 74 10.50 -6.93 -1.65
N ASP A 75 10.51 -5.78 -2.34
CA ASP A 75 11.12 -4.55 -1.85
C ASP A 75 10.34 -3.99 -0.65
N ALA A 76 9.01 -4.01 -0.68
CA ALA A 76 8.16 -3.65 0.46
C ALA A 76 8.47 -4.52 1.69
N LEU A 77 8.55 -5.85 1.51
CA LEU A 77 8.90 -6.77 2.57
C LEU A 77 10.33 -6.57 3.08
N THR A 78 11.28 -6.23 2.20
CA THR A 78 12.66 -5.93 2.59
C THR A 78 12.70 -4.70 3.48
N MET A 79 12.07 -3.60 3.07
CA MET A 79 11.97 -2.38 3.90
C MET A 79 11.29 -2.67 5.25
N ALA A 80 10.21 -3.44 5.26
CA ALA A 80 9.50 -3.80 6.50
C ALA A 80 10.36 -4.65 7.45
N ARG A 81 11.15 -5.61 6.94
CA ARG A 81 12.08 -6.41 7.76
C ARG A 81 13.17 -5.55 8.40
N GLU A 82 13.77 -4.65 7.63
CA GLU A 82 14.86 -3.78 8.11
C GLU A 82 14.44 -2.93 9.31
N VAL A 83 13.17 -2.48 9.35
CA VAL A 83 12.63 -1.69 10.46
C VAL A 83 11.94 -2.52 11.55
N ARG A 84 11.96 -3.86 11.45
CA ARG A 84 11.22 -4.79 12.33
C ARG A 84 9.76 -4.35 12.48
N TYR A 85 9.09 -4.19 11.34
CA TYR A 85 7.75 -3.63 11.28
C TYR A 85 6.76 -4.38 12.19
N GLU A 86 5.92 -3.62 12.90
CA GLU A 86 4.90 -4.15 13.81
C GLU A 86 3.53 -3.53 13.49
N GLY A 87 2.49 -4.35 13.46
CA GLY A 87 1.13 -3.95 13.11
C GLY A 87 0.88 -4.00 11.60
N LEU A 88 0.06 -3.07 11.11
CA LEU A 88 -0.40 -3.02 9.73
C LEU A 88 0.13 -1.76 9.05
N GLY A 89 0.59 -1.88 7.80
CA GLY A 89 1.07 -0.75 7.01
C GLY A 89 0.89 -0.96 5.52
N THR A 90 0.92 0.15 4.79
CA THR A 90 0.93 0.11 3.32
C THR A 90 2.17 0.81 2.80
N PHE A 91 2.91 0.14 1.92
CA PHE A 91 4.09 0.68 1.26
C PHE A 91 3.72 1.11 -0.16
N GLU A 92 3.84 2.40 -0.45
CA GLU A 92 3.37 3.01 -1.69
C GLU A 92 4.54 3.24 -2.67
N PHE A 93 4.24 3.00 -3.95
CA PHE A 93 5.18 3.06 -5.05
C PHE A 93 4.56 3.79 -6.25
N LEU A 94 5.39 4.53 -6.97
CA LEU A 94 5.08 5.01 -8.31
C LEU A 94 5.70 4.07 -9.33
N VAL A 95 4.93 3.65 -10.33
CA VAL A 95 5.35 2.69 -11.37
C VAL A 95 5.17 3.31 -12.74
N ASP A 96 6.22 3.34 -13.56
CA ASP A 96 6.16 3.72 -14.97
C ASP A 96 6.47 2.50 -15.84
N LEU A 97 5.40 1.90 -16.39
CA LEU A 97 5.51 0.71 -17.23
C LEU A 97 6.22 0.96 -18.57
N ALA A 98 6.39 2.22 -18.98
CA ALA A 98 7.12 2.59 -20.19
C ALA A 98 8.62 2.84 -19.94
N SER A 99 9.04 2.96 -18.67
CA SER A 99 10.43 3.21 -18.31
C SER A 99 11.25 1.91 -18.29
N SER A 100 12.35 1.89 -19.04
CA SER A 100 13.37 0.84 -18.94
C SER A 100 14.36 1.05 -17.79
N ASP A 101 14.51 2.30 -17.34
CA ASP A 101 15.64 2.71 -16.51
C ASP A 101 15.24 2.80 -15.03
N LEU A 102 14.05 3.36 -14.77
CA LEU A 102 13.49 3.53 -13.43
C LEU A 102 12.02 3.09 -13.45
N PRO A 103 11.76 1.77 -13.52
CA PRO A 103 10.42 1.23 -13.72
C PRO A 103 9.49 1.47 -12.53
N TYR A 104 10.05 1.65 -11.33
CA TYR A 104 9.30 2.02 -10.14
C TYR A 104 10.19 2.69 -9.08
N VAL A 105 9.57 3.44 -8.18
CA VAL A 105 10.20 4.05 -7.00
C VAL A 105 9.28 3.91 -5.79
N PHE A 106 9.86 3.71 -4.62
CA PHE A 106 9.16 3.87 -3.35
C PHE A 106 8.92 5.35 -3.07
N ILE A 107 7.75 5.69 -2.52
CA ILE A 107 7.41 7.08 -2.16
C ILE A 107 7.16 7.25 -0.67
N GLU A 108 6.32 6.40 -0.07
CA GLU A 108 5.97 6.53 1.34
C GLU A 108 5.48 5.22 1.94
N CYS A 109 5.47 5.17 3.27
CA CYS A 109 4.79 4.14 4.04
C CYS A 109 3.69 4.81 4.86
N ASN A 110 2.48 4.27 4.79
CA ASN A 110 1.36 4.63 5.66
C ASN A 110 1.29 3.60 6.81
N PRO A 111 1.77 3.90 8.02
CA PRO A 111 1.83 2.95 9.13
C PRO A 111 0.49 2.82 9.86
N ARG A 112 -0.58 2.60 9.09
CA ARG A 112 -1.97 2.53 9.55
C ARG A 112 -2.82 1.80 8.53
N LEU A 113 -4.02 1.40 8.96
CA LEU A 113 -5.07 0.96 8.06
C LEU A 113 -5.46 2.09 7.08
N GLN A 114 -5.68 1.72 5.83
CA GLN A 114 -6.15 2.61 4.77
C GLN A 114 -7.62 2.34 4.45
N VAL A 115 -8.28 3.28 3.77
CA VAL A 115 -9.73 3.19 3.49
C VAL A 115 -10.03 2.01 2.56
N GLU A 116 -9.14 1.78 1.61
CA GLU A 116 -9.10 0.73 0.59
C GLU A 116 -8.58 -0.63 1.09
N HIS A 117 -8.48 -0.85 2.40
CA HIS A 117 -8.13 -2.17 2.93
C HIS A 117 -9.14 -3.25 2.54
N THR A 118 -10.42 -2.87 2.39
CA THR A 118 -11.56 -3.76 2.07
C THR A 118 -11.31 -4.63 0.84
N ILE A 119 -10.74 -4.09 -0.23
CA ILE A 119 -10.48 -4.85 -1.45
C ILE A 119 -9.35 -5.87 -1.28
N THR A 120 -8.42 -5.63 -0.34
CA THR A 120 -7.45 -6.66 0.07
C THR A 120 -8.14 -7.75 0.88
N GLU A 121 -9.06 -7.40 1.79
CA GLU A 121 -9.83 -8.38 2.56
C GLU A 121 -10.67 -9.27 1.64
N GLU A 122 -11.39 -8.68 0.68
CA GLU A 122 -12.25 -9.41 -0.27
C GLU A 122 -11.47 -10.45 -1.09
N VAL A 123 -10.28 -10.11 -1.59
CA VAL A 123 -9.50 -11.05 -2.41
C VAL A 123 -8.67 -12.03 -1.59
N THR A 124 -8.34 -11.74 -0.33
CA THR A 124 -7.48 -12.63 0.49
C THR A 124 -8.26 -13.44 1.53
N GLY A 125 -9.45 -12.99 1.91
CA GLY A 125 -10.22 -13.54 3.03
C GLY A 125 -9.66 -13.21 4.41
N VAL A 126 -8.68 -12.29 4.50
CA VAL A 126 -8.06 -11.88 5.77
C VAL A 126 -8.74 -10.62 6.29
N ASP A 127 -9.30 -10.67 7.49
CA ASP A 127 -9.81 -9.49 8.20
C ASP A 127 -8.64 -8.69 8.80
N LEU A 128 -8.35 -7.56 8.19
CA LEU A 128 -7.20 -6.70 8.50
C LEU A 128 -7.39 -5.93 9.81
N VAL A 129 -8.62 -5.58 10.15
CA VAL A 129 -8.95 -4.91 11.42
C VAL A 129 -8.74 -5.87 12.59
N GLN A 130 -9.26 -7.09 12.49
CA GLN A 130 -9.06 -8.13 13.50
C GLN A 130 -7.58 -8.51 13.62
N ALA A 131 -6.87 -8.67 12.49
CA ALA A 131 -5.45 -8.95 12.50
C ALA A 131 -4.66 -7.85 13.22
N GLN A 132 -4.96 -6.57 12.94
CA GLN A 132 -4.31 -5.44 13.60
C GLN A 132 -4.54 -5.44 15.13
N ILE A 133 -5.78 -5.69 15.57
CA ILE A 133 -6.09 -5.77 17.01
C ILE A 133 -5.35 -6.94 17.67
N ALA A 134 -5.30 -8.09 17.00
CA ALA A 134 -4.66 -9.28 17.53
C ALA A 134 -3.13 -9.12 17.62
N LEU A 135 -2.50 -8.51 16.62
CA LEU A 135 -1.08 -8.15 16.64
C LEU A 135 -0.78 -7.19 17.80
N ALA A 136 -1.59 -6.14 17.97
CA ALA A 136 -1.46 -5.19 19.09
C ALA A 136 -1.67 -5.86 20.47
N ALA A 137 -2.39 -6.98 20.53
CA ALA A 137 -2.54 -7.81 21.72
C ALA A 137 -1.38 -8.82 21.93
N GLY A 138 -0.31 -8.74 21.13
CA GLY A 138 0.87 -9.59 21.23
C GLY A 138 0.75 -10.96 20.54
N ARG A 139 -0.23 -11.15 19.64
CA ARG A 139 -0.28 -12.36 18.80
C ARG A 139 0.77 -12.27 17.69
N HIS A 140 1.36 -13.40 17.36
CA HIS A 140 2.25 -13.55 16.20
C HIS A 140 1.47 -13.89 14.93
N LEU A 141 2.06 -13.63 13.75
CA LEU A 141 1.45 -13.91 12.44
C LEU A 141 0.97 -15.36 12.31
N GLN A 142 1.80 -16.32 12.71
CA GLN A 142 1.43 -17.75 12.71
C GLN A 142 0.20 -18.04 13.58
N GLY A 143 0.07 -17.33 14.72
CA GLY A 143 -1.08 -17.43 15.60
C GLY A 143 -2.37 -16.85 15.01
N LEU A 144 -2.28 -16.13 13.89
CA LEU A 144 -3.40 -15.64 13.08
C LEU A 144 -3.64 -16.52 11.84
N GLY A 145 -2.90 -17.62 11.69
CA GLY A 145 -2.95 -18.45 10.48
C GLY A 145 -2.26 -17.81 9.27
N LEU A 146 -1.44 -16.78 9.48
CA LEU A 146 -0.71 -16.09 8.43
C LEU A 146 0.74 -16.60 8.42
N ASP A 147 1.06 -17.46 7.46
CA ASP A 147 2.41 -17.97 7.22
C ASP A 147 3.11 -17.11 6.15
N PRO A 148 4.18 -16.37 6.48
CA PRO A 148 4.96 -15.62 5.49
C PRO A 148 5.52 -16.47 4.34
N ALA A 149 5.74 -17.78 4.54
CA ALA A 149 6.19 -18.69 3.49
C ALA A 149 5.07 -19.08 2.52
N GLN A 150 3.81 -18.93 2.92
CA GLN A 150 2.63 -19.28 2.14
C GLN A 150 1.55 -18.19 2.31
N PRO A 151 1.81 -16.96 1.81
CA PRO A 151 0.84 -15.88 1.97
C PRO A 151 -0.47 -16.19 1.23
N PRO A 152 -1.62 -15.74 1.77
CA PRO A 152 -2.90 -15.87 1.10
C PRO A 152 -2.84 -15.34 -0.33
N ARG A 153 -3.23 -16.18 -1.30
CA ARG A 153 -3.31 -15.78 -2.70
C ARG A 153 -4.61 -15.03 -2.94
N ALA A 154 -4.53 -13.96 -3.73
CA ALA A 154 -5.70 -13.25 -4.18
C ALA A 154 -6.64 -14.18 -4.98
N GLN A 155 -7.92 -14.18 -4.62
CA GLN A 155 -8.99 -14.89 -5.30
C GLN A 155 -9.85 -13.89 -6.08
N GLY A 156 -9.75 -13.93 -7.41
CA GLY A 156 -10.47 -13.00 -8.27
C GLY A 156 -9.92 -11.58 -8.20
N HIS A 157 -10.80 -10.59 -8.38
CA HIS A 157 -10.50 -9.17 -8.28
C HIS A 157 -11.60 -8.46 -7.49
N ALA A 158 -11.22 -7.43 -6.75
CA ALA A 158 -12.12 -6.53 -6.04
C ALA A 158 -11.83 -5.08 -6.45
N ILE A 159 -12.90 -4.28 -6.53
CA ILE A 159 -12.84 -2.87 -6.91
C ILE A 159 -13.61 -2.08 -5.84
N GLN A 160 -13.01 -1.01 -5.35
CA GLN A 160 -13.67 -0.04 -4.48
C GLN A 160 -13.86 1.27 -5.22
N TRP A 161 -15.04 1.86 -5.04
CA TRP A 161 -15.33 3.26 -5.32
C TRP A 161 -16.02 3.88 -4.12
N ARG A 162 -15.93 5.20 -3.99
CA ARG A 162 -16.57 5.94 -2.90
C ARG A 162 -17.66 6.86 -3.44
N ILE A 163 -18.88 6.64 -2.98
CA ILE A 163 -20.00 7.54 -3.25
C ILE A 163 -19.93 8.66 -2.22
N ASN A 164 -19.76 9.89 -2.70
CA ASN A 164 -19.69 11.08 -1.88
C ASN A 164 -20.80 12.07 -2.29
N ALA A 165 -21.02 13.10 -1.47
CA ALA A 165 -21.97 14.17 -1.77
C ALA A 165 -21.31 15.32 -2.56
N GLU A 166 -20.25 15.05 -3.33
CA GLU A 166 -19.58 16.08 -4.12
C GLU A 166 -20.41 16.48 -5.33
N THR A 167 -20.45 17.78 -5.63
CA THR A 167 -21.02 18.28 -6.88
C THR A 167 -19.91 18.31 -7.93
N LEU A 168 -20.20 17.84 -9.14
CA LEU A 168 -19.32 17.99 -10.29
C LEU A 168 -19.58 19.38 -10.89
N ASP A 169 -18.57 20.24 -10.87
CA ASP A 169 -18.58 21.53 -11.57
C ASP A 169 -18.49 21.35 -13.09
#